data_AF-A0A953LZI6-F1
#
_entry.id   AF-A0A953LZI6-F1
#
_cell.length_a   1.000
_cell.length_b   1.000
_cell.length_c   1.000
_cell.angle_alpha   90.00
_cell.angle_beta   90.00
_cell.angle_gamma   90.00
#
_symmetry.space_group_name_H-M   'P 1'
#
loop_
_entity.id
_entity.type
_entity.pdbx_description
1 polymer ?
#
loop_
_entity_poly.entity_id
_entity_poly.type
_entity_poly.pdbx_seq_one_letter_code
_entity_poly.pdbx_strand_id
1 'polypeptide(L)'
;MKRYPMTLVLLLSLMFIAVVAWAAGEQTINLKEGPDGKGAKGSAVIKDVEGTARGAEQKEITISASGLQPDSVYTVWFVNEKPKMDMAGVGTGDFSFKSDSQGRGSYTASVPASELQKWSLLEVALHPDGNPKNMDNIKIALKADLKQPG
;
A
#
# COMPACT_ATOMS: atom_id res chain seq x y z
N MET A 1 -48.79 42.61 42.38
CA MET A 1 -47.74 41.63 42.72
C MET A 1 -47.40 40.84 41.46
N LYS A 2 -46.17 41.00 40.96
CA LYS A 2 -45.67 40.48 39.67
C LYS A 2 -45.38 38.98 39.79
N ARG A 3 -45.91 38.17 38.87
CA ARG A 3 -45.51 36.77 38.66
C ARG A 3 -44.80 36.69 37.32
N TYR A 4 -43.47 36.53 37.33
CA TYR A 4 -42.69 36.29 36.13
C TYR A 4 -42.81 34.81 35.76
N PRO A 5 -43.14 34.45 34.50
CA PRO A 5 -43.08 33.07 34.06
C PRO A 5 -41.61 32.67 33.90
N MET A 6 -41.22 31.67 34.69
CA MET A 6 -39.89 31.07 34.73
C MET A 6 -39.59 30.42 33.38
N THR A 7 -38.82 31.11 32.55
CA THR A 7 -38.36 30.61 31.25
C THR A 7 -37.34 29.50 31.51
N LEU A 8 -37.76 28.25 31.34
CA LEU A 8 -36.88 27.09 31.38
C LEU A 8 -36.09 27.05 30.06
N VAL A 9 -34.86 27.58 30.08
CA VAL A 9 -33.93 27.51 28.94
C VAL A 9 -33.35 26.09 28.90
N LEU A 10 -33.79 25.32 27.92
CA LEU A 10 -33.28 23.98 27.62
C LEU A 10 -31.95 24.12 26.86
N LEU A 11 -30.82 24.06 27.56
CA LEU A 11 -29.48 24.00 26.95
C LEU A 11 -29.19 22.54 26.55
N LEU A 12 -29.57 22.18 25.32
CA LEU A 12 -29.19 20.91 24.70
C LEU A 12 -27.80 21.08 24.08
N SER A 13 -26.76 20.85 24.87
CA SER A 13 -25.38 20.85 24.42
C SER A 13 -25.11 19.60 23.58
N LEU A 14 -25.22 19.69 22.24
CA LEU A 14 -24.72 18.66 21.34
C LEU A 14 -23.18 18.68 21.36
N MET A 15 -22.57 17.84 22.20
CA MET A 15 -21.19 17.43 22.02
C MET A 15 -21.11 16.53 20.77
N PHE A 16 -20.62 17.09 19.67
CA PHE A 16 -20.05 16.29 18.58
C PHE A 16 -18.75 15.66 19.10
N ILE A 17 -18.83 14.45 19.65
CA ILE A 17 -17.66 13.60 19.81
C ILE A 17 -17.40 13.01 18.42
N ALA A 18 -16.53 13.66 17.64
CA ALA A 18 -15.94 13.03 16.48
C ALA A 18 -15.02 11.91 17.00
N VAL A 19 -15.56 10.69 17.11
CA VAL A 19 -14.74 9.50 17.29
C VAL A 19 -13.97 9.34 15.98
N VAL A 20 -12.73 9.82 15.94
CA VAL A 20 -11.77 9.39 14.92
C VAL A 20 -11.47 7.94 15.26
N ALA A 21 -12.21 7.03 14.63
CA ALA A 21 -11.84 5.64 14.62
C ALA A 21 -10.51 5.55 13.85
N TRP A 22 -9.40 5.48 14.58
CA TRP A 22 -8.19 4.91 14.01
C TRP A 22 -8.57 3.48 13.60
N ALA A 23 -8.70 3.23 12.30
CA ALA A 23 -8.75 1.89 11.77
C ALA A 23 -7.40 1.23 12.12
N ALA A 24 -7.34 0.60 13.28
CA ALA A 24 -6.22 -0.22 13.71
C ALA A 24 -6.13 -1.39 12.72
N GLY A 25 -5.30 -1.24 11.70
CA GLY A 25 -5.16 -2.24 10.63
C GLY A 25 -4.69 -1.68 9.30
N GLU A 26 -4.79 -0.37 9.07
CA GLU A 26 -4.35 0.27 7.82
C GLU A 26 -3.00 0.99 8.00
N GLN A 27 -2.01 0.57 7.21
CA GLN A 27 -0.69 1.19 7.12
C GLN A 27 -0.47 1.73 5.72
N THR A 28 -0.05 2.99 5.60
CA THR A 28 0.37 3.57 4.31
C THR A 28 1.89 3.75 4.30
N ILE A 29 2.53 3.28 3.22
CA ILE A 29 3.96 3.41 2.98
C ILE A 29 4.16 4.19 1.68
N ASN A 30 5.01 5.21 1.70
CA ASN A 30 5.37 5.95 0.49
C ASN A 30 6.44 5.19 -0.28
N LEU A 31 6.19 4.93 -1.57
CA LEU A 31 7.22 4.43 -2.48
C LEU A 31 8.00 5.60 -3.05
N LYS A 32 9.31 5.56 -2.82
CA LYS A 32 10.27 6.50 -3.38
C LYS A 32 10.72 6.01 -4.76
N GLU A 33 11.26 6.94 -5.52
CA GLU A 33 11.90 6.63 -6.80
C GLU A 33 13.02 5.59 -6.61
N GLY A 34 12.96 4.52 -7.42
CA GLY A 34 14.06 3.56 -7.54
C GLY A 34 15.16 4.09 -8.46
N PRO A 35 16.30 3.37 -8.58
CA PRO A 35 17.40 3.76 -9.46
C PRO A 35 17.00 4.08 -10.91
N ASP A 36 15.96 3.42 -11.42
CA ASP A 36 15.46 3.57 -12.79
C ASP A 36 14.10 4.28 -12.87
N GLY A 37 13.63 4.89 -11.78
CA GLY A 37 12.27 5.41 -11.64
C GLY A 37 11.93 6.62 -12.50
N LYS A 38 12.92 7.45 -12.86
CA LYS A 38 12.75 8.64 -13.72
C LYS A 38 11.64 9.60 -13.25
N GLY A 39 11.57 9.84 -11.94
CA GLY A 39 10.59 10.69 -11.28
C GLY A 39 9.27 10.00 -10.90
N ALA A 40 9.18 8.68 -11.04
CA ALA A 40 8.04 7.90 -10.56
C ALA A 40 7.87 8.04 -9.04
N LYS A 41 6.60 8.02 -8.61
CA LYS A 41 6.21 8.04 -7.19
C LYS A 41 4.97 7.19 -6.96
N GLY A 42 4.80 6.70 -5.74
CA GLY A 42 3.60 5.95 -5.38
C GLY A 42 3.40 5.77 -3.87
N SER A 43 2.36 5.04 -3.53
CA SER A 43 2.08 4.58 -2.17
C SER A 43 1.62 3.12 -2.19
N ALA A 44 1.90 2.42 -1.09
CA ALA A 44 1.37 1.11 -0.77
C ALA A 44 0.50 1.26 0.47
N VAL A 45 -0.74 0.81 0.37
CA VAL A 45 -1.68 0.72 1.49
C VAL A 45 -1.82 -0.74 1.86
N ILE A 46 -1.52 -1.07 3.11
CA ILE A 46 -1.55 -2.42 3.67
C ILE A 46 -2.67 -2.48 4.69
N LYS A 47 -3.63 -3.40 4.50
CA LYS A 47 -4.81 -3.54 5.37
C LYS A 47 -5.00 -4.97 5.82
N ASP A 48 -5.54 -5.17 7.02
CA ASP A 48 -6.08 -6.46 7.42
C ASP A 48 -7.25 -6.89 6.53
N VAL A 49 -7.27 -8.15 6.14
CA VAL A 49 -8.44 -8.75 5.49
C VAL A 49 -9.34 -9.33 6.57
N GLU A 50 -10.53 -8.73 6.75
CA GLU A 50 -11.51 -9.23 7.71
C GLU A 50 -12.08 -10.59 7.29
N GLY A 51 -12.50 -11.41 8.27
CA GLY A 51 -13.21 -12.67 8.02
C GLY A 51 -12.35 -13.86 7.60
N THR A 52 -11.02 -13.76 7.68
CA THR A 52 -10.13 -14.90 7.43
C THR A 52 -10.23 -15.94 8.55
N ALA A 53 -10.24 -17.23 8.18
CA ALA A 53 -10.30 -18.35 9.13
C ALA A 53 -9.20 -18.25 10.21
N ARG A 54 -9.53 -18.66 11.46
CA ARG A 54 -8.58 -18.67 12.59
C ARG A 54 -7.26 -19.34 12.18
N GLY A 55 -6.18 -18.57 12.13
CA GLY A 55 -4.81 -19.07 11.92
C GLY A 55 -4.10 -18.59 10.65
N ALA A 56 -4.77 -17.87 9.74
CA ALA A 56 -4.12 -17.27 8.58
C ALA A 56 -4.52 -15.79 8.43
N GLU A 57 -3.92 -14.93 9.25
CA GLU A 57 -4.03 -13.48 9.07
C GLU A 57 -3.52 -13.12 7.67
N GLN A 58 -4.39 -12.50 6.87
CA GLN A 58 -4.04 -12.01 5.53
C GLN A 58 -3.97 -10.49 5.55
N LYS A 59 -3.03 -9.95 4.79
CA LYS A 59 -2.92 -8.52 4.49
C LYS A 59 -3.24 -8.31 3.02
N GLU A 60 -4.10 -7.34 2.73
CA GLU A 60 -4.23 -6.79 1.39
C GLU A 60 -3.24 -5.65 1.21
N ILE A 61 -2.49 -5.68 0.12
CA ILE A 61 -1.54 -4.63 -0.27
C ILE A 61 -2.05 -4.04 -1.57
N THR A 62 -2.37 -2.74 -1.53
CA THR A 62 -2.75 -1.96 -2.71
C THR A 62 -1.66 -0.93 -3.01
N ILE A 63 -1.03 -1.04 -4.17
CA ILE A 63 -0.06 -0.09 -4.70
C ILE A 63 -0.77 0.85 -5.66
N SER A 64 -0.50 2.15 -5.54
CA SER A 64 -0.90 3.16 -6.51
C SER A 64 0.31 3.98 -6.90
N ALA A 65 0.56 4.10 -8.20
CA ALA A 65 1.75 4.74 -8.74
C ALA A 65 1.43 5.70 -9.88
N SER A 66 2.30 6.70 -10.05
CA SER A 66 2.24 7.71 -11.12
C SER A 66 3.65 8.08 -11.59
N GLY A 67 3.75 8.60 -12.81
CA GLY A 67 5.04 8.91 -13.43
C GLY A 67 5.80 7.67 -13.90
N LEU A 68 5.09 6.53 -14.03
CA LEU A 68 5.62 5.33 -14.65
C LEU A 68 5.79 5.53 -16.17
N GLN A 69 6.59 4.67 -16.79
CA GLN A 69 6.62 4.58 -18.25
C GLN A 69 5.21 4.19 -18.74
N PRO A 70 4.59 4.95 -19.67
CA PRO A 70 3.26 4.64 -20.18
C PRO A 70 3.17 3.27 -20.84
N ASP A 71 1.98 2.67 -20.79
CA ASP A 71 1.63 1.41 -21.48
C ASP A 71 2.64 0.25 -21.25
N SER A 72 3.28 0.22 -20.09
CA SER A 72 4.40 -0.67 -19.78
C SER A 72 4.05 -1.66 -18.67
N VAL A 73 4.71 -2.82 -18.66
CA VAL A 73 4.46 -3.89 -17.70
C VAL A 73 5.40 -3.74 -16.50
N TYR A 74 4.81 -3.86 -15.32
CA TYR A 74 5.50 -3.79 -14.04
C TYR A 74 5.19 -5.02 -13.20
N THR A 75 6.13 -5.42 -12.36
CA THR A 75 5.96 -6.47 -11.35
C THR A 75 6.27 -5.95 -9.96
N VAL A 76 5.67 -6.56 -8.95
CA VAL A 76 5.77 -6.16 -7.55
C VAL A 76 6.47 -7.25 -6.74
N TRP A 77 7.53 -6.86 -6.03
CA TRP A 77 8.42 -7.78 -5.34
C TRP A 77 8.65 -7.38 -3.90
N PHE A 78 8.69 -8.38 -3.02
CA PHE A 78 9.34 -8.28 -1.74
C PHE A 78 10.81 -8.62 -1.87
N VAL A 79 11.68 -7.84 -1.22
CA VAL A 79 13.14 -8.00 -1.35
C VAL A 79 13.84 -7.93 0.01
N ASN A 80 14.87 -8.76 0.15
CA ASN A 80 15.89 -8.64 1.18
C ASN A 80 17.25 -8.49 0.49
N GLU A 81 18.04 -7.47 0.85
CA GLU A 81 19.39 -7.27 0.29
C GLU A 81 20.49 -7.97 1.11
N LYS A 82 20.22 -8.24 2.39
CA LYS A 82 21.19 -8.79 3.36
C LYS A 82 20.60 -9.98 4.13
N PRO A 83 21.42 -10.98 4.52
CA PRO A 83 22.84 -11.14 4.20
C PRO A 83 23.11 -11.58 2.75
N LYS A 84 22.07 -11.96 2.02
CA LYS A 84 22.09 -12.26 0.59
C LYS A 84 20.86 -11.62 -0.06
N MET A 85 20.94 -11.36 -1.36
CA MET A 85 19.80 -10.94 -2.14
C MET A 85 18.78 -12.10 -2.21
N ASP A 86 17.54 -11.81 -1.83
CA ASP A 86 16.41 -12.73 -1.93
C ASP A 86 15.15 -11.95 -2.32
N MET A 87 14.26 -12.59 -3.06
CA MET A 87 13.09 -11.93 -3.63
C MET A 87 11.91 -12.88 -3.76
N ALA A 88 10.70 -12.38 -3.46
CA ALA A 88 9.45 -13.09 -3.66
C ALA A 88 8.37 -12.19 -4.25
N GLY A 89 7.53 -12.74 -5.13
CA GLY A 89 6.44 -12.00 -5.75
C GLY A 89 5.35 -11.64 -4.74
N VAL A 90 4.78 -10.45 -4.86
CA VAL A 90 3.72 -10.00 -3.96
C VAL A 90 2.37 -10.54 -4.43
N GLY A 91 1.86 -11.57 -3.75
CA GLY A 91 0.54 -12.15 -4.02
C GLY A 91 0.61 -13.46 -4.79
N THR A 92 -0.18 -13.59 -5.86
CA THR A 92 -0.25 -14.79 -6.70
C THR A 92 -0.22 -14.42 -8.19
N GLY A 93 0.03 -15.41 -9.06
CA GLY A 93 0.13 -15.19 -10.50
C GLY A 93 1.46 -14.58 -10.91
N ASP A 94 1.42 -13.64 -11.85
CA ASP A 94 2.62 -13.00 -12.42
C ASP A 94 3.07 -11.75 -11.62
N PHE A 95 2.36 -11.41 -10.54
CA PHE A 95 2.64 -10.26 -9.66
C PHE A 95 2.68 -8.91 -10.38
N SER A 96 1.98 -8.81 -11.50
CA SER A 96 2.17 -7.75 -12.48
C SER A 96 0.95 -6.87 -12.68
N PHE A 97 1.20 -5.62 -13.07
CA PHE A 97 0.20 -4.72 -13.62
C PHE A 97 0.76 -3.96 -14.83
N LYS A 98 -0.14 -3.38 -15.62
CA LYS A 98 0.22 -2.51 -16.74
C LYS A 98 -0.12 -1.06 -16.39
N SER A 99 0.81 -0.14 -16.64
CA SER A 99 0.52 1.29 -16.54
C SER A 99 -0.41 1.73 -17.69
N ASP A 100 -1.23 2.75 -17.43
CA ASP A 100 -2.03 3.40 -18.46
C ASP A 100 -1.18 4.32 -19.35
N SER A 101 -1.81 4.92 -20.36
CA SER A 101 -1.18 5.87 -21.29
C SER A 101 -0.72 7.17 -20.62
N GLN A 102 -1.12 7.42 -19.37
CA GLN A 102 -0.69 8.56 -18.56
C GLN A 102 0.41 8.18 -17.55
N GLY A 103 0.92 6.95 -17.59
CA GLY A 103 1.94 6.46 -16.67
C GLY A 103 1.42 6.26 -15.24
N ARG A 104 0.12 5.98 -15.08
CA ARG A 104 -0.47 5.59 -13.79
C ARG A 104 -0.70 4.10 -13.75
N GLY A 105 -0.63 3.50 -12.57
CA GLY A 105 -0.96 2.10 -12.39
C GLY A 105 -1.37 1.77 -10.98
N SER A 106 -2.11 0.69 -10.83
CA SER A 106 -2.55 0.15 -9.55
C SER A 106 -2.36 -1.36 -9.54
N TYR A 107 -2.01 -1.91 -8.38
CA TYR A 107 -1.88 -3.33 -8.16
C TYR A 107 -2.40 -3.68 -6.77
N THR A 108 -3.24 -4.70 -6.67
CA THR A 108 -3.78 -5.17 -5.40
C THR A 108 -3.52 -6.67 -5.28
N ALA A 109 -3.00 -7.09 -4.13
CA ALA A 109 -2.74 -8.49 -3.81
C ALA A 109 -2.96 -8.78 -2.33
N SER A 110 -3.38 -10.02 -2.03
CA SER A 110 -3.43 -10.53 -0.67
C SER A 110 -2.21 -11.42 -0.39
N VAL A 111 -1.62 -11.25 0.80
CA VAL A 111 -0.47 -12.05 1.27
C VAL A 111 -0.66 -12.45 2.74
N PRO A 112 -0.10 -13.58 3.19
CA PRO A 112 -0.08 -13.90 4.61
C PRO A 112 0.64 -12.81 5.41
N ALA A 113 0.12 -12.41 6.56
CA ALA A 113 0.75 -11.41 7.42
C ALA A 113 2.18 -11.84 7.85
N SER A 114 2.38 -13.15 8.07
CA SER A 114 3.68 -13.74 8.35
C SER A 114 4.68 -13.60 7.19
N GLU A 115 4.20 -13.48 5.96
CA GLU A 115 5.05 -13.29 4.79
C GLU A 115 5.64 -11.89 4.80
N LEU A 116 4.82 -10.86 5.00
CA LEU A 116 5.23 -9.46 5.02
C LEU A 116 6.36 -9.17 6.02
N GLN A 117 6.36 -9.85 7.18
CA GLN A 117 7.36 -9.65 8.25
C GLN A 117 8.78 -10.15 7.86
N LYS A 118 8.89 -11.04 6.88
CA LYS A 118 10.18 -11.62 6.45
C LYS A 118 10.99 -10.65 5.60
N TRP A 119 10.34 -9.67 5.00
CA TRP A 119 10.90 -8.84 3.95
C TRP A 119 11.26 -7.45 4.46
N SER A 120 12.19 -6.79 3.78
CA SER A 120 12.71 -5.49 4.20
C SER A 120 12.30 -4.39 3.22
N LEU A 121 12.17 -4.73 1.95
CA LEU A 121 11.81 -3.81 0.88
C LEU A 121 10.58 -4.29 0.10
N LEU A 122 9.84 -3.32 -0.43
CA LEU A 122 8.84 -3.49 -1.47
C LEU A 122 9.33 -2.76 -2.71
N GLU A 123 9.42 -3.45 -3.85
CA GLU A 123 9.89 -2.90 -5.11
C GLU A 123 8.85 -3.05 -6.22
N VAL A 124 8.83 -2.07 -7.13
CA VAL A 124 8.07 -2.14 -8.38
C VAL A 124 9.07 -2.06 -9.54
N ALA A 125 9.16 -3.14 -10.30
CA ALA A 125 10.15 -3.31 -11.37
C ALA A 125 9.48 -3.26 -12.75
N LEU A 126 10.01 -2.43 -13.64
CA LEU A 126 9.65 -2.36 -15.05
C LEU A 126 10.25 -3.55 -15.80
N HIS A 127 9.44 -4.17 -16.66
CA HIS A 127 9.84 -5.15 -17.67
C HIS A 127 9.91 -4.48 -19.04
N PRO A 128 11.11 -4.13 -19.55
CA PRO A 128 11.25 -3.37 -20.79
C PRO A 128 10.75 -4.12 -22.04
N ASP A 129 10.74 -5.45 -22.00
CA ASP A 129 10.24 -6.32 -23.06
C ASP A 129 8.72 -6.61 -22.96
N GLY A 130 8.08 -6.14 -21.89
CA GLY A 130 6.66 -6.36 -21.62
C GLY A 130 6.31 -7.76 -21.11
N ASN A 131 7.28 -8.63 -20.82
CA ASN A 131 7.03 -9.98 -20.34
C ASN A 131 7.31 -10.08 -18.83
N PRO A 132 6.28 -10.16 -17.96
CA PRO A 132 6.47 -10.15 -16.51
C PRO A 132 7.22 -11.38 -15.96
N LYS A 133 7.42 -12.42 -16.77
CA LYS A 133 8.17 -13.63 -16.42
C LYS A 133 9.65 -13.55 -16.79
N ASN A 134 10.04 -12.58 -17.62
CA ASN A 134 11.42 -12.38 -17.99
C ASN A 134 12.11 -11.51 -16.94
N MET A 135 12.95 -12.11 -16.11
CA MET A 135 13.65 -11.40 -15.03
C MET A 135 14.96 -10.75 -15.49
N ASP A 136 15.35 -10.94 -16.76
CA ASP A 136 16.55 -10.33 -17.30
C ASP A 136 16.30 -8.84 -17.60
N ASN A 137 17.24 -7.98 -17.19
CA ASN A 137 17.21 -6.54 -17.47
C ASN A 137 15.95 -5.81 -16.95
N ILE A 138 15.34 -6.31 -15.88
CA ILE A 138 14.31 -5.56 -15.15
C ILE A 138 14.90 -4.31 -14.52
N LYS A 139 14.08 -3.26 -14.38
CA LYS A 139 14.49 -1.94 -13.91
C LYS A 139 13.69 -1.50 -12.70
N ILE A 140 14.36 -1.15 -11.60
CA ILE A 140 13.67 -0.84 -10.35
C ILE A 140 13.15 0.60 -10.40
N ALA A 141 11.84 0.73 -10.61
CA ALA A 141 11.18 2.01 -10.81
C ALA A 141 10.76 2.68 -9.49
N LEU A 142 10.29 1.88 -8.53
CA LEU A 142 9.91 2.34 -7.20
C LEU A 142 10.41 1.39 -6.14
N LYS A 143 10.70 1.92 -4.95
CA LYS A 143 11.01 1.13 -3.77
C LYS A 143 10.54 1.77 -2.47
N ALA A 144 10.27 0.95 -1.46
CA ALA A 144 9.96 1.38 -0.11
C ALA A 144 10.52 0.42 0.95
N ASP A 145 10.89 0.96 2.10
CA ASP A 145 11.18 0.17 3.30
C ASP A 145 9.87 -0.34 3.91
N LEU A 146 9.76 -1.66 4.10
CA LEU A 146 8.62 -2.29 4.76
C LEU A 146 8.72 -2.23 6.29
N LYS A 147 9.95 -2.20 6.80
CA LYS A 147 10.24 -1.99 8.22
C LYS A 147 10.49 -0.50 8.41
N GLN A 148 9.51 0.23 8.96
CA GLN A 148 9.77 1.62 9.35
C GLN A 148 10.87 1.65 10.41
N PRO A 149 11.82 2.59 10.36
CA PRO A 149 12.71 2.83 11.48
C PRO A 149 11.83 3.21 12.68
N GLY A 150 12.01 2.48 13.79
CA GLY A 150 11.37 2.80 15.08
C GLY A 150 11.89 4.09 15.68
#